data_AF-A0A087U3N6-F1
#
_entry.id   AF-A0A087U3N6-F1
#
_cell.length_a   1.000
_cell.length_b   1.000
_cell.length_c   1.000
_cell.angle_alpha   90.00
_cell.angle_beta   90.00
_cell.angle_gamma   90.00
#
_symmetry.space_group_name_H-M   'P 1'
#
loop_
_entity.id
_entity.type
_entity.pdbx_description
1 polymer ?
#
loop_
_entity_poly.entity_id
_entity_poly.type
_entity_poly.pdbx_seq_one_letter_code
_entity_poly.pdbx_strand_id
1 'polypeptide(L)'
;MKVSVRVRGEWFAVPCNKSNTTIGWVGEEALRRYQKLKPKGYHVSGREERIYQIRKTKGGAILDPDDDVSIVLDDNDFLSVVLETDKASPVTGP
;
A
#
# COMPACT_ATOMS: atom_id res chain seq x y z
N MET A 1 3.48 -4.57 -16.41
CA MET A 1 2.60 -5.43 -15.58
C MET A 1 1.60 -4.58 -14.81
N LYS A 2 0.58 -5.19 -14.21
CA LYS A 2 -0.45 -4.55 -13.39
C LYS A 2 -0.67 -5.36 -12.12
N VAL A 3 -0.73 -4.68 -10.98
CA VAL A 3 -0.98 -5.31 -9.67
C VAL A 3 -2.23 -4.72 -9.01
N SER A 4 -2.86 -5.49 -8.13
CA SER A 4 -4.03 -5.05 -7.36
C SER A 4 -3.60 -4.75 -5.94
N VAL A 5 -3.69 -3.48 -5.54
CA VAL A 5 -3.18 -3.01 -4.25
C VAL A 5 -4.35 -2.63 -3.34
N ARG A 6 -4.41 -3.23 -2.16
CA ARG A 6 -5.42 -2.94 -1.14
C ARG A 6 -4.95 -1.84 -0.19
N VAL A 7 -5.80 -0.84 0.05
CA VAL A 7 -5.62 0.17 1.10
C VAL A 7 -6.91 0.25 1.92
N ARG A 8 -6.86 -0.10 3.22
CA ARG A 8 -8.01 -0.06 4.16
C ARG A 8 -9.34 -0.69 3.67
N GLY A 9 -9.27 -1.68 2.78
CA GLY A 9 -10.47 -2.34 2.24
C GLY A 9 -10.82 -1.99 0.80
N GLU A 10 -10.28 -0.89 0.27
CA GLU A 10 -10.41 -0.51 -1.13
C GLU A 10 -9.32 -1.16 -1.98
N TRP A 11 -9.62 -1.49 -3.23
CA TRP A 11 -8.67 -2.09 -4.17
C TRP A 11 -8.37 -1.15 -5.34
N PHE A 12 -7.09 -0.98 -5.64
CA PHE A 12 -6.60 -0.12 -6.70
C PHE A 12 -5.76 -0.93 -7.70
N ALA A 13 -6.13 -0.87 -8.97
CA ALA A 13 -5.32 -1.42 -10.04
C ALA A 13 -4.15 -0.48 -10.36
N VAL A 14 -2.91 -0.86 -10.03
CA VAL A 14 -1.72 -0.04 -10.24
C VAL A 14 -0.94 -0.56 -11.45
N PRO A 15 -0.89 0.20 -12.57
CA PRO A 15 -0.06 -0.15 -13.71
C PRO A 15 1.41 0.13 -13.37
N CYS A 16 2.25 -0.89 -13.50
CA CYS A 16 3.70 -0.81 -13.33
C CYS A 16 4.33 -0.91 -14.73
N ASN A 17 4.28 0.21 -15.46
CA ASN A 17 4.65 0.31 -16.88
C ASN A 17 5.96 1.08 -17.11
N LYS A 18 6.56 1.65 -16.07
CA LYS A 18 7.86 2.32 -16.15
C LYS A 18 8.98 1.33 -15.81
N SER A 19 10.10 1.43 -16.53
CA SER A 19 11.35 0.78 -16.12
C SER A 19 11.78 1.30 -14.74
N ASN A 20 12.25 0.42 -13.86
CA ASN A 20 12.68 0.71 -12.48
C ASN A 20 11.55 1.17 -11.55
N THR A 21 10.39 0.51 -11.63
CA THR A 21 9.31 0.75 -10.68
C THR A 21 9.60 -0.03 -9.40
N THR A 22 9.69 0.65 -8.25
CA THR A 22 9.92 0.01 -6.96
C THR A 22 8.63 -0.30 -6.22
N ILE A 23 8.71 -1.20 -5.24
CA ILE A 23 7.60 -1.53 -4.33
C ILE A 23 7.11 -0.29 -3.57
N GLY A 24 8.03 0.57 -3.11
CA GLY A 24 7.69 1.83 -2.45
C GLY A 24 6.81 2.72 -3.33
N TRP A 25 7.17 2.88 -4.61
CA TRP A 25 6.37 3.66 -5.56
C TRP A 25 4.97 3.08 -5.75
N VAL A 26 4.83 1.75 -5.83
CA VAL A 26 3.52 1.09 -5.99
C VAL A 26 2.61 1.39 -4.80
N GLY A 27 3.16 1.35 -3.59
CA GLY A 27 2.45 1.73 -2.38
C GLY A 27 1.99 3.18 -2.39
N GLU A 28 2.89 4.11 -2.73
CA GLU A 28 2.60 5.54 -2.79
C GLU A 28 1.53 5.87 -3.84
N GLU A 29 1.61 5.26 -5.03
CA GLU A 29 0.60 5.46 -6.06
C GLU A 29 -0.78 4.91 -5.66
N ALA A 30 -0.82 3.78 -4.94
CA ALA A 30 -2.07 3.25 -4.37
C ALA A 30 -2.63 4.18 -3.27
N LEU A 31 -1.78 4.67 -2.37
CA LEU A 31 -2.17 5.60 -1.32
C LEU A 31 -2.69 6.92 -1.89
N ARG A 32 -2.01 7.48 -2.89
CA ARG A 32 -2.44 8.70 -3.60
C ARG A 32 -3.82 8.53 -4.23
N ARG A 33 -4.11 7.36 -4.83
CA ARG A 33 -5.44 7.04 -5.38
C ARG A 33 -6.49 6.90 -4.29
N TYR A 34 -6.14 6.25 -3.18
CA TYR A 34 -7.00 6.13 -2.02
C TYR A 34 -7.41 7.51 -1.49
N GLN A 35 -6.44 8.40 -1.26
CA GLN A 35 -6.70 9.76 -0.79
C GLN A 35 -7.54 10.57 -1.81
N LYS A 36 -7.27 10.41 -3.11
CA LYS A 36 -8.03 11.10 -4.17
C LYS A 36 -9.52 10.72 -4.20
N LEU A 37 -9.87 9.47 -3.88
CA LEU A 37 -11.24 8.99 -3.95
C LEU A 37 -12.05 9.18 -2.66
N LYS A 38 -11.39 9.49 -1.53
CA LYS A 38 -12.12 9.73 -0.27
C LYS A 38 -12.66 11.17 -0.22
N PRO A 39 -13.90 11.39 0.27
CA PRO A 39 -14.42 12.74 0.49
C PRO A 39 -13.52 13.53 1.45
N LYS A 40 -13.40 14.85 1.24
CA LYS A 40 -12.52 15.78 1.99
C LYS A 40 -12.74 15.86 3.52
N GLY A 41 -13.53 14.97 4.13
CA GLY A 41 -13.78 14.88 5.58
C GLY A 41 -13.48 13.51 6.20
N TYR A 42 -12.98 12.53 5.44
CA TYR A 42 -12.70 11.17 5.94
C TYR A 42 -11.27 10.99 6.50
N HIS A 43 -10.39 11.97 6.26
CA HIS A 43 -9.06 11.95 6.88
C HIS A 43 -9.22 12.31 8.35
N VAL A 44 -8.76 11.42 9.23
CA VAL A 44 -8.57 11.74 10.64
C VAL A 44 -7.74 13.02 10.69
N SER A 45 -8.37 14.09 11.19
CA SER A 45 -7.90 15.47 11.28
C SER A 45 -6.37 15.63 11.22
N GLY A 46 -5.86 16.18 10.12
CA GLY A 46 -4.53 16.80 10.06
C GLY A 46 -3.30 15.88 9.99
N ARG A 47 -3.46 14.56 9.87
CA ARG A 47 -2.32 13.65 9.70
C ARG A 47 -2.21 13.17 8.25
N GLU A 48 -1.04 13.40 7.66
CA GLU A 48 -0.66 12.77 6.39
C GLU A 48 -0.53 11.26 6.61
N GLU A 49 -1.26 10.47 5.84
CA GLU A 49 -1.17 9.02 5.91
C GLU A 49 0.20 8.58 5.40
N ARG A 50 0.89 7.72 6.16
CA ARG A 50 2.19 7.17 5.79
C ARG A 50 2.11 5.67 5.70
N ILE A 51 2.85 5.11 4.74
CA ILE A 51 2.97 3.67 4.55
C ILE A 51 3.87 3.12 5.64
N TYR A 52 3.37 2.16 6.41
CA TYR A 52 4.17 1.42 7.37
C TYR A 52 4.89 0.23 6.71
N GLN A 53 4.15 -0.53 5.88
CA GLN A 53 4.72 -1.64 5.13
C GLN A 53 3.82 -2.06 3.98
N ILE A 54 4.40 -2.80 3.03
CA ILE A 54 3.69 -3.40 1.90
C ILE A 54 3.91 -4.91 1.99
N ARG A 55 2.86 -5.69 1.74
CA ARG A 55 2.91 -7.16 1.82
C ARG A 55 2.12 -7.81 0.70
N LYS A 56 2.56 -8.98 0.23
CA LYS A 56 1.74 -9.85 -0.62
C LYS A 56 0.55 -10.35 0.18
N THR A 57 -0.62 -10.42 -0.45
CA THR A 57 -1.81 -10.98 0.20
C THR A 57 -1.73 -12.50 0.27
N LYS A 58 -1.16 -13.12 -0.77
CA LYS A 58 -0.82 -14.55 -0.77
C LYS A 58 0.45 -14.77 0.05
N GLY A 59 0.36 -15.63 1.07
CA GLY A 59 1.49 -15.99 1.93
C GLY A 59 1.92 -14.92 2.94
N GLY A 60 1.48 -13.67 2.80
CA GLY A 60 1.74 -12.61 3.78
C GLY A 60 3.17 -12.05 3.78
N ALA A 61 3.97 -12.35 2.76
CA ALA A 61 5.37 -11.90 2.66
C ALA A 61 5.45 -10.37 2.65
N ILE A 62 6.33 -9.82 3.49
CA ILE A 62 6.64 -8.39 3.53
C ILE A 62 7.62 -8.10 2.39
N LEU A 63 7.41 -6.98 1.70
CA LEU A 63 8.22 -6.56 0.56
C LEU A 63 9.08 -5.35 0.96
N ASP A 64 10.33 -5.33 0.53
CA ASP A 64 11.21 -4.19 0.75
C ASP A 64 10.80 -3.03 -0.19
N PRO A 65 10.68 -1.79 0.29
CA PRO A 65 10.33 -0.65 -0.55
C PRO A 65 11.30 -0.38 -1.72
N ASP A 66 12.56 -0.78 -1.59
CA ASP A 66 13.61 -0.55 -2.59
C ASP A 66 13.69 -1.67 -3.63
N ASP A 67 12.97 -2.79 -3.42
CA ASP A 67 12.90 -3.88 -4.38
C ASP A 67 12.22 -3.43 -5.69
N ASP A 68 12.76 -3.90 -6.81
CA ASP A 68 12.14 -3.72 -8.11
C ASP A 68 10.92 -4.65 -8.25
N VAL A 69 9.80 -4.07 -8.68
CA VAL A 69 8.53 -4.76 -8.89
C VAL A 69 8.67 -5.98 -9.80
N SER A 70 9.48 -5.89 -10.84
CA SER A 70 9.67 -6.98 -11.81
C SER A 70 10.44 -8.18 -11.26
N ILE A 71 11.17 -8.00 -10.17
CA ILE A 71 11.96 -9.07 -9.53
C ILE A 71 11.11 -9.81 -8.49
N VAL A 72 10.25 -9.10 -7.76
CA VAL A 72 9.55 -9.66 -6.60
C VAL A 72 8.06 -9.92 -6.85
N LEU A 73 7.45 -9.36 -7.89
CA LEU A 73 6.03 -9.52 -8.21
C LEU A 73 5.78 -10.13 -9.58
N ASP A 74 4.65 -10.83 -9.68
CA ASP A 74 4.11 -11.32 -10.95
C ASP A 74 2.95 -10.42 -11.45
N ASP A 75 2.62 -10.52 -12.74
CA ASP A 75 1.45 -9.81 -13.29
C ASP A 75 0.15 -10.31 -12.62
N ASN A 76 -0.70 -9.37 -12.23
CA ASN A 76 -1.93 -9.59 -11.46
C ASN A 76 -1.72 -10.06 -10.00
N ASP A 77 -0.53 -9.85 -9.43
CA ASP A 77 -0.34 -10.03 -7.99
C ASP A 77 -1.23 -9.10 -7.16
N PHE A 78 -1.54 -9.56 -5.95
CA PHE A 78 -2.36 -8.84 -4.97
C PHE A 78 -1.50 -8.41 -3.79
N LEU A 79 -1.50 -7.12 -3.50
CA LEU A 79 -0.73 -6.50 -2.42
C LEU A 79 -1.66 -5.86 -1.40
N SER A 80 -1.18 -5.72 -0.16
CA SER A 80 -1.83 -4.92 0.88
C SER A 80 -0.84 -3.90 1.40
N VAL A 81 -1.26 -2.63 1.38
CA VAL A 81 -0.58 -1.52 2.04
C VAL A 81 -1.13 -1.42 3.45
N VAL A 82 -0.24 -1.38 4.43
CA VAL A 82 -0.56 -1.12 5.84
C VAL A 82 -0.08 0.29 6.16
N LEU A 83 -0.97 1.13 6.64
CA LEU A 83 -0.66 2.50 7.04
C LEU A 83 -0.21 2.55 8.51
N GLU A 84 0.57 3.56 8.89
CA GLU A 84 1.03 3.73 10.28
C GLU A 84 -0.15 3.85 11.27
N THR A 85 -1.21 4.51 10.82
CA THR A 85 -2.49 4.72 11.49
C THR A 85 -3.37 3.47 11.58
N ASP A 86 -3.07 2.42 10.81
CA ASP A 86 -3.75 1.12 10.91
C ASP A 86 -3.24 0.32 12.12
N LYS A 87 -2.11 0.70 12.71
CA LYS A 87 -1.65 0.11 13.96
C LYS A 87 -2.61 0.49 15.07
N ALA A 88 -3.27 -0.51 15.66
CA ALA A 88 -3.85 -0.33 16.98
C ALA A 88 -2.75 0.14 17.92
N SER A 89 -2.99 1.24 18.66
CA SER A 89 -2.12 1.60 19.79
C SER A 89 -1.87 0.33 20.61
N PRO A 90 -0.64 0.04 21.04
CA PRO A 90 -0.40 -1.07 21.93
C PRO A 90 -1.35 -0.89 23.12
N VAL A 91 -2.22 -1.87 23.35
CA VAL A 91 -2.97 -1.96 24.59
C VAL A 91 -1.90 -2.19 25.64
N THR A 92 -1.46 -1.12 26.30
CA THR A 92 -0.82 -1.22 27.60
C THR A 92 -1.89 -1.80 28.51
N GLY A 93 -1.92 -3.14 28.58
CA GLY A 93 -2.70 -3.88 29.56
C GLY A 93 -2.23 -3.53 30.98
N PRO A 94 -3.09 -3.80 31.97
CA PRO A 94 -3.10 -3.15 33.28
C PRO A 94 -1.80 -3.27 34.08
#